data_AF-A0A518EZ27-F1
#
_entry.id   AF-A0A518EZ27-F1
#
_cell.length_a   1.000
_cell.length_b   1.000
_cell.length_c   1.000
_cell.angle_alpha   90.00
_cell.angle_beta   90.00
_cell.angle_gamma   90.00
#
_symmetry.space_group_name_H-M   'P 1'
#
loop_
_entity.id
_entity.type
_entity.pdbx_description
1 polymer ?
#
loop_
_entity_poly.entity_id
_entity_poly.type
_entity_poly.pdbx_seq_one_letter_code
_entity_poly.pdbx_strand_id
1 'polypeptide(L)'
;MPTQPQRLLQLATELQRLEPWSQVGESSVFLVKVPGHARPFAVTVFGDTVDVKGIEVSLEPQGFRRLAKLHDPEASDDEIESFRPGSALSLVFLPPGQIQPEFRKVWKAAAFRPSGGRPAPQFAATDAGGEIRPIKRSEGTILGYCAHAVVEALSSGRLFPPNLADGDEAALLLIVPGDDPEAFEDPELPEVEVDVVDWPDANGDLPAPYAVARDVIAAAEALPREKSLLAISSFRSEGRDEPKVAADAHVLLLHDPKGQRLVASEIEDDDDEGQPLEAVLLRLFEAHGHIPEGLMMESARLALVAFPLCRALGIHPHLGDFAGSLAHQVDDETRDHGGTPRARLANTLRALDAIGGENMPMNFPSQLMSEDDWEAAFRYTGANLVIDAEQTGALTEATERYWGGARGQARVLELMASMGAMQAFLGYALEDHVFTGNGRTVLDDYLEEARRSGKLGEAEISALECRRNAVVSLFELSGDGHTATDLLDGRNFPVEIDLDDAGRFSGHSLLMRHYELGDYHAFSMAGFPSIAERREDQRSRIAKALGASPSHELLRSKGAALGAIWLQSVPQLEAALQRIK
;
A
#
# COMPACT_ATOMS: atom_id res chain seq x y z
N MET A 1 14.90 -12.99 36.61
CA MET A 1 14.82 -11.84 35.69
C MET A 1 15.57 -12.22 34.42
N PRO A 2 15.07 -11.85 33.23
CA PRO A 2 15.79 -12.11 31.99
C PRO A 2 17.09 -11.31 31.96
N THR A 3 18.18 -11.92 31.53
CA THR A 3 19.43 -11.19 31.27
C THR A 3 19.28 -10.32 30.02
N GLN A 4 20.08 -9.26 29.87
CA GLN A 4 20.05 -8.43 28.65
C GLN A 4 20.09 -9.26 27.33
N PRO A 5 20.97 -10.27 27.16
CA PRO A 5 20.96 -11.11 25.96
C PRO A 5 19.64 -11.87 25.74
N GLN A 6 18.99 -12.33 26.81
CA GLN A 6 17.69 -13.00 26.73
C GLN A 6 16.59 -12.01 26.31
N ARG A 7 16.59 -10.80 26.89
CA ARG A 7 15.64 -9.74 26.54
C ARG A 7 15.79 -9.30 25.08
N LEU A 8 17.02 -9.12 24.61
CA LEU A 8 17.29 -8.79 23.20
C LEU A 8 16.74 -9.84 22.23
N LEU A 9 16.88 -11.13 22.57
CA LEU A 9 16.32 -12.21 21.75
C LEU A 9 14.80 -12.32 21.84
N GLN A 10 14.21 -12.03 23.00
CA GLN A 10 12.76 -11.94 23.13
C GLN A 10 12.21 -10.84 22.21
N LEU A 11 12.76 -9.64 22.28
CA LEU A 11 12.37 -8.51 21.42
C LEU A 11 12.60 -8.81 19.93
N ALA A 12 13.73 -9.43 19.58
CA ALA A 12 13.97 -9.84 18.19
C ALA A 12 12.95 -10.89 17.71
N THR A 13 12.56 -11.82 18.58
CA THR A 13 11.53 -12.82 18.24
C THR A 13 10.17 -12.17 18.06
N GLU A 14 9.81 -11.22 18.93
CA GLU A 14 8.57 -10.45 18.81
C GLU A 14 8.55 -9.58 17.55
N LEU A 15 9.66 -8.89 17.22
CA LEU A 15 9.80 -8.16 15.95
C LEU A 15 9.59 -9.10 14.75
N GLN A 16 10.22 -10.29 14.77
CA GLN A 16 10.03 -11.29 13.71
C GLN A 16 8.62 -11.84 13.62
N ARG A 17 7.87 -11.88 14.73
CA ARG A 17 6.48 -12.32 14.77
C ARG A 17 5.53 -11.25 14.26
N LEU A 18 5.78 -9.98 14.60
CA LEU A 18 4.95 -8.84 14.20
C LEU A 18 5.24 -8.38 12.77
N GLU A 19 6.42 -8.69 12.24
CA GLU A 19 6.86 -8.38 10.88
C GLU A 19 6.67 -6.90 10.51
N PRO A 20 7.26 -5.94 11.26
CA PRO A 20 7.07 -4.53 10.98
C PRO A 20 7.47 -4.11 9.56
N TRP A 21 8.44 -4.80 8.96
CA TRP A 21 8.88 -4.60 7.58
C TRP A 21 7.80 -4.83 6.52
N SER A 22 6.73 -5.58 6.82
CA SER A 22 5.59 -5.72 5.93
C SER A 22 4.53 -4.63 6.13
N GLN A 23 4.67 -3.81 7.17
CA GLN A 23 3.73 -2.76 7.56
C GLN A 23 4.27 -1.35 7.27
N VAL A 24 5.59 -1.21 7.07
CA VAL A 24 6.25 0.05 6.75
C VAL A 24 6.67 0.12 5.27
N GLY A 25 6.99 1.32 4.77
CA GLY A 25 7.50 1.51 3.40
C GLY A 25 8.90 0.94 3.16
N GLU A 26 9.56 1.32 2.06
CA GLU A 26 10.93 0.85 1.73
C GLU A 26 11.91 1.05 2.90
N SER A 27 11.78 2.19 3.59
CA SER A 27 12.38 2.46 4.88
C SER A 27 11.51 3.48 5.61
N SER A 28 11.18 3.20 6.87
CA SER A 28 10.49 4.17 7.73
C SER A 28 11.35 4.52 8.92
N VAL A 29 11.41 5.82 9.21
CA VAL A 29 12.24 6.37 10.26
C VAL A 29 11.37 6.90 11.40
N PHE A 30 11.79 6.57 12.62
CA PHE A 30 11.14 6.97 13.87
C PHE A 30 12.18 7.59 14.80
N LEU A 31 11.75 8.47 15.67
CA LEU A 31 12.57 8.95 16.78
C LEU A 31 12.26 8.11 18.01
N VAL A 32 13.28 7.59 18.69
CA VAL A 32 13.11 6.85 19.93
C VAL A 32 13.89 7.51 21.06
N LYS A 33 13.16 8.00 22.05
CA LYS A 33 13.69 8.55 23.29
C LYS A 33 13.79 7.42 24.32
N VAL A 34 15.03 7.06 24.68
CA VAL A 34 15.30 5.98 25.65
C VAL A 34 15.76 6.55 27.01
N PRO A 35 15.61 5.79 28.11
CA PRO A 35 16.00 6.24 29.45
C PRO A 35 17.48 6.62 29.55
N GLY A 36 17.77 7.71 30.29
CA GLY A 36 19.13 8.20 30.54
C GLY A 36 19.81 8.90 29.35
N HIS A 37 19.13 9.09 28.22
CA HIS A 37 19.66 9.81 27.06
C HIS A 37 18.92 11.13 26.85
N ALA A 38 19.67 12.23 26.68
CA ALA A 38 19.11 13.58 26.52
C ALA A 38 18.44 13.82 25.15
N ARG A 39 18.83 13.08 24.11
CA ARG A 39 18.30 13.20 22.75
C ARG A 39 17.65 11.89 22.30
N PRO A 40 16.66 11.93 21.40
CA PRO A 40 16.17 10.72 20.76
C PRO A 40 17.23 10.12 19.83
N PHE A 41 17.04 8.85 19.48
CA PHE A 41 17.78 8.15 18.42
C PHE A 41 16.91 8.03 17.17
N ALA A 42 17.50 8.10 15.98
CA ALA A 42 16.78 7.73 14.76
C ALA A 42 16.81 6.21 14.60
N VAL A 43 15.63 5.62 14.48
CA VAL A 43 15.43 4.19 14.26
C VAL A 43 14.80 4.00 12.89
N THR A 44 15.49 3.28 12.02
CA THR A 44 15.02 2.89 10.69
C THR A 44 14.55 1.45 10.74
N VAL A 45 13.33 1.19 10.29
CA VAL A 45 12.83 -0.17 10.01
C VAL A 45 13.02 -0.42 8.51
N PHE A 46 13.77 -1.47 8.16
CA PHE A 46 14.00 -1.86 6.77
C PHE A 46 12.77 -2.59 6.21
N GLY A 47 12.16 -2.05 5.16
CA GLY A 47 10.97 -2.63 4.53
C GLY A 47 11.25 -3.86 3.66
N ASP A 48 10.19 -4.43 3.10
CA ASP A 48 10.25 -5.63 2.25
C ASP A 48 10.98 -5.45 0.90
N THR A 49 11.32 -4.22 0.51
CA THR A 49 12.09 -3.94 -0.71
C THR A 49 13.60 -4.09 -0.54
N VAL A 50 14.07 -4.29 0.70
CA VAL A 50 15.50 -4.46 1.01
C VAL A 50 15.81 -5.95 1.24
N ASP A 51 16.95 -6.42 0.74
CA ASP A 51 17.42 -7.81 0.92
C ASP A 51 17.60 -8.23 2.39
N VAL A 52 17.64 -7.26 3.31
CA VAL A 52 17.90 -7.46 4.74
C VAL A 52 16.77 -6.84 5.56
N LYS A 53 16.06 -7.69 6.31
CA LYS A 53 15.00 -7.29 7.24
C LYS A 53 15.56 -6.96 8.61
N GLY A 54 15.08 -5.92 9.25
CA GLY A 54 15.52 -5.56 10.60
C GLY A 54 15.29 -4.10 10.97
N ILE A 55 15.98 -3.68 12.02
CA ILE A 55 16.06 -2.28 12.43
C ILE A 55 17.51 -1.81 12.51
N GLU A 56 17.73 -0.54 12.19
CA GLU A 56 18.98 0.18 12.40
C GLU A 56 18.74 1.40 13.29
N VAL A 57 19.65 1.66 14.22
CA VAL A 57 19.61 2.77 15.16
C VAL A 57 20.82 3.64 14.92
N SER A 58 20.62 4.87 14.44
CA SER A 58 21.68 5.85 14.29
C SER A 58 22.05 6.46 15.64
N LEU A 59 23.33 6.37 16.04
CA LEU A 59 23.81 6.88 17.32
C LEU A 59 24.23 8.35 17.28
N GLU A 60 24.46 8.89 16.08
CA GLU A 60 24.99 10.23 15.88
C GLU A 60 23.96 11.18 15.27
N PRO A 61 24.03 12.49 15.58
CA PRO A 61 23.18 13.49 14.96
C PRO A 61 23.25 13.53 13.42
N GLN A 62 24.38 13.11 12.85
CA GLN A 62 24.57 13.01 11.40
C GLN A 62 23.65 11.96 10.77
N GLY A 63 23.20 10.97 11.54
CA GLY A 63 22.19 10.00 11.11
C GLY A 63 20.87 10.69 10.74
N PHE A 64 20.42 11.69 11.52
CA PHE A 64 19.20 12.45 11.19
C PHE A 64 19.34 13.23 9.88
N ARG A 65 20.52 13.83 9.64
CA ARG A 65 20.78 14.59 8.40
C ARG A 65 20.82 13.67 7.18
N ARG A 66 21.48 12.52 7.31
CA ARG A 66 21.55 11.51 6.26
C ARG A 66 20.16 10.96 5.94
N LEU A 67 19.36 10.67 6.96
CA LEU A 67 17.99 10.17 6.79
C LEU A 67 17.07 11.24 6.18
N ALA A 68 17.14 12.49 6.63
CA ALA A 68 16.39 13.59 6.01
C ALA A 68 16.76 13.76 4.52
N LYS A 69 18.04 13.64 4.17
CA LYS A 69 18.50 13.75 2.78
C LYS A 69 18.17 12.53 1.92
N LEU A 70 18.11 11.33 2.48
CA LEU A 70 17.63 10.13 1.79
C LEU A 70 16.16 10.24 1.36
N HIS A 71 15.39 11.11 2.01
CA HIS A 71 13.98 11.36 1.71
C HIS A 71 13.74 12.69 0.97
N ASP A 72 14.80 13.43 0.65
CA ASP A 72 14.72 14.67 -0.12
C ASP A 72 14.74 14.34 -1.63
N PRO A 73 13.63 14.57 -2.37
CA PRO A 73 13.54 14.21 -3.79
C PRO A 73 14.47 15.04 -4.69
N GLU A 74 15.04 16.14 -4.17
CA GLU A 74 16.01 16.98 -4.89
C GLU A 74 17.46 16.63 -4.54
N ALA A 75 17.71 15.75 -3.56
CA ALA A 75 19.06 15.37 -3.17
C ALA A 75 19.72 14.48 -4.23
N SER A 76 20.95 14.82 -4.61
CA SER A 76 21.76 13.99 -5.51
C SER A 76 22.38 12.79 -4.79
N ASP A 77 22.64 11.70 -5.51
CA ASP A 77 23.34 10.52 -4.98
C ASP A 77 24.70 10.90 -4.35
N ASP A 78 25.44 11.83 -4.97
CA ASP A 78 26.71 12.35 -4.45
C ASP A 78 26.54 13.08 -3.11
N GLU A 79 25.43 13.81 -2.91
CA GLU A 79 25.12 14.45 -1.63
C GLU A 79 24.77 13.42 -0.55
N ILE A 80 24.00 12.38 -0.91
CA ILE A 80 23.65 11.28 0.00
C ILE A 80 24.90 10.49 0.39
N GLU A 81 25.77 10.16 -0.57
CA GLU A 81 27.03 9.44 -0.36
C GLU A 81 28.07 10.29 0.40
N SER A 82 27.98 11.62 0.33
CA SER A 82 28.86 12.53 1.09
C SER A 82 28.66 12.41 2.61
N PHE A 83 27.49 11.94 3.05
CA PHE A 83 27.27 11.56 4.45
C PHE A 83 27.91 10.19 4.69
N ARG A 84 29.11 10.21 5.26
CA ARG A 84 29.76 8.98 5.74
C ARG A 84 28.78 8.21 6.64
N PRO A 85 28.75 6.86 6.58
CA PRO A 85 27.95 6.08 7.50
C PRO A 85 28.40 6.40 8.93
N GLY A 86 27.55 7.12 9.67
CA GLY A 86 27.78 7.40 11.08
C GLY A 86 27.73 6.12 11.90
N SER A 87 28.11 6.20 13.18
CA SER A 87 27.97 5.03 14.04
C SER A 87 26.51 4.60 14.19
N ALA A 88 26.27 3.30 14.03
CA ALA A 88 24.93 2.71 14.03
C ALA A 88 24.89 1.38 14.78
N LEU A 89 23.73 1.01 15.29
CA LEU A 89 23.43 -0.31 15.85
C LEU A 89 22.40 -1.00 14.97
N SER A 90 22.56 -2.29 14.73
CA SER A 90 21.62 -3.03 13.89
C SER A 90 21.16 -4.33 14.54
N LEU A 91 19.88 -4.61 14.37
CA LEU A 91 19.24 -5.89 14.61
C LEU A 91 18.64 -6.34 13.29
N VAL A 92 19.30 -7.27 12.61
CA VAL A 92 18.89 -7.77 11.28
C VAL A 92 18.68 -9.28 11.29
N PHE A 93 17.83 -9.78 10.41
CA PHE A 93 17.50 -11.20 10.31
C PHE A 93 18.18 -11.82 9.10
N LEU A 94 19.15 -12.70 9.33
CA LEU A 94 19.94 -13.35 8.29
C LEU A 94 19.90 -14.87 8.42
N PRO A 95 20.04 -15.63 7.32
CA PRO A 95 20.27 -17.06 7.39
C PRO A 95 21.40 -17.39 8.39
N PRO A 96 21.23 -18.36 9.32
CA PRO A 96 22.23 -18.64 10.35
C PRO A 96 23.64 -18.96 9.81
N GLY A 97 23.73 -19.48 8.58
CA GLY A 97 24.99 -19.74 7.89
C GLY A 97 25.76 -18.47 7.47
N GLN A 98 25.07 -17.34 7.29
CA GLN A 98 25.66 -16.05 6.90
C GLN A 98 26.14 -15.23 8.11
N ILE A 99 25.66 -15.52 9.32
CA ILE A 99 26.05 -14.79 10.54
C ILE A 99 27.39 -15.31 11.05
N GLN A 100 28.42 -14.46 11.07
CA GLN A 100 29.76 -14.87 11.50
C GLN A 100 29.81 -15.23 13.00
N PRO A 101 30.70 -16.15 13.43
CA PRO A 101 30.72 -16.68 14.81
C PRO A 101 30.83 -15.62 15.92
N GLU A 102 31.49 -14.50 15.66
CA GLU A 102 31.70 -13.36 16.57
C GLU A 102 30.41 -12.61 16.91
N PHE A 103 29.43 -12.59 16.00
CA PHE A 103 28.12 -11.97 16.21
C PHE A 103 27.13 -12.90 16.93
N ARG A 104 27.45 -14.20 17.05
CA ARG A 104 26.62 -15.20 17.76
C ARG A 104 26.82 -15.16 19.28
N LYS A 105 27.52 -14.17 19.84
CA LYS A 105 27.78 -14.04 21.29
C LYS A 105 26.49 -13.90 22.09
N VAL A 106 25.53 -13.10 21.60
CA VAL A 106 24.21 -12.94 22.23
C VAL A 106 23.47 -14.28 22.29
N TRP A 107 23.53 -15.08 21.22
CA TRP A 107 22.89 -16.40 21.19
C TRP A 107 23.47 -17.34 22.23
N LYS A 108 24.81 -17.39 22.33
CA LYS A 108 25.50 -18.22 23.33
C LYS A 108 25.11 -17.82 24.75
N ALA A 109 25.10 -16.52 25.04
CA ALA A 109 24.76 -16.00 26.36
C ALA A 109 23.30 -16.28 26.76
N ALA A 110 22.38 -16.29 25.79
CA ALA A 110 20.97 -16.57 26.02
C ALA A 110 20.57 -18.05 25.81
N ALA A 111 21.53 -18.94 25.55
CA ALA A 111 21.29 -20.34 25.18
C ALA A 111 20.36 -20.55 23.97
N PHE A 112 20.32 -19.58 23.04
CA PHE A 112 19.52 -19.64 21.82
C PHE A 112 20.16 -20.56 20.77
N ARG A 113 19.33 -21.37 20.12
CA ARG A 113 19.74 -22.24 19.00
C ARG A 113 18.76 -22.01 17.83
N PRO A 114 19.23 -21.50 16.68
CA PRO A 114 18.36 -21.35 15.52
C PRO A 114 17.86 -22.71 15.03
N SER A 115 16.61 -22.78 14.57
CA SER A 115 15.97 -24.00 14.09
C SER A 115 15.43 -23.83 12.67
N GLY A 116 15.49 -24.90 11.87
CA GLY A 116 14.71 -25.02 10.62
C GLY A 116 15.05 -24.05 9.48
N GLY A 117 16.31 -23.61 9.33
CA GLY A 117 16.74 -22.76 8.20
C GLY A 117 16.15 -21.34 8.20
N ARG A 118 15.36 -20.99 9.22
CA ARG A 118 14.76 -19.66 9.37
C ARG A 118 15.83 -18.59 9.62
N PRO A 119 15.63 -17.35 9.14
CA PRO A 119 16.49 -16.22 9.49
C PRO A 119 16.59 -16.08 11.01
N ALA A 120 17.80 -15.80 11.50
CA ALA A 120 18.10 -15.60 12.89
C ALA A 120 18.62 -14.17 13.13
N PRO A 121 18.43 -13.62 14.33
CA PRO A 121 18.81 -12.23 14.59
C PRO A 121 20.33 -12.08 14.75
N GLN A 122 20.91 -11.17 13.97
CA GLN A 122 22.27 -10.66 14.15
C GLN A 122 22.19 -9.29 14.83
N PHE A 123 22.96 -9.13 15.90
CA PHE A 123 23.13 -7.86 16.60
C PHE A 123 24.53 -7.32 16.33
N ALA A 124 24.64 -6.17 15.66
CA ALA A 124 25.91 -5.59 15.27
C ALA A 124 25.95 -4.09 15.55
N ALA A 125 27.18 -3.55 15.62
CA ALA A 125 27.44 -2.13 15.63
C ALA A 125 28.35 -1.81 14.43
N THR A 126 28.02 -0.75 13.71
CA THR A 126 28.86 -0.17 12.67
C THR A 126 29.51 1.07 13.24
N ASP A 127 30.83 1.20 13.12
CA ASP A 127 31.51 2.43 13.49
C ASP A 127 31.45 3.50 12.39
N ALA A 128 31.90 4.72 12.69
CA ALA A 128 31.91 5.83 11.73
C ALA A 128 32.85 5.59 10.52
N GLY A 129 33.68 4.55 10.55
CA GLY A 129 34.53 4.10 9.45
C GLY A 129 33.87 3.04 8.56
N GLY A 130 32.67 2.56 8.93
CA GLY A 130 31.94 1.50 8.26
C GLY A 130 32.33 0.08 8.71
N GLU A 131 33.19 -0.08 9.73
CA GLU A 131 33.58 -1.39 10.24
C GLU A 131 32.44 -2.00 11.08
N ILE A 132 32.01 -3.20 10.70
CA ILE A 132 30.96 -3.95 11.41
C ILE A 132 31.59 -4.80 12.51
N ARG A 133 31.14 -4.62 13.75
CA ARG A 133 31.65 -5.32 14.94
C ARG A 133 30.51 -5.79 15.87
N PRO A 134 30.77 -6.73 16.79
CA PRO A 134 29.78 -7.09 17.80
C PRO A 134 29.40 -5.92 18.71
N ILE A 135 28.13 -5.90 19.14
CA ILE A 135 27.62 -4.90 20.10
C ILE A 135 28.26 -5.04 21.49
N LYS A 136 28.47 -3.91 22.17
CA LYS A 136 28.82 -3.83 23.59
C LYS A 136 27.55 -3.89 24.46
N ARG A 137 27.72 -4.07 25.77
CA ARG A 137 26.59 -4.11 26.73
C ARG A 137 25.73 -2.84 26.67
N SER A 138 26.31 -1.65 26.76
CA SER A 138 25.56 -0.40 26.70
C SER A 138 24.83 -0.20 25.37
N GLU A 139 25.47 -0.56 24.26
CA GLU A 139 24.88 -0.55 22.91
C GLU A 139 23.70 -1.52 22.82
N GLY A 140 23.84 -2.71 23.40
CA GLY A 140 22.75 -3.68 23.52
C GLY A 140 21.54 -3.17 24.30
N THR A 141 21.75 -2.35 25.35
CA THR A 141 20.65 -1.71 26.07
C THR A 141 19.91 -0.71 25.19
N ILE A 142 20.63 0.16 24.47
CA ILE A 142 20.03 1.16 23.57
C ILE A 142 19.23 0.47 22.46
N LEU A 143 19.85 -0.49 21.77
CA LEU A 143 19.20 -1.27 20.71
C LEU A 143 17.97 -2.02 21.24
N GLY A 144 18.06 -2.55 22.46
CA GLY A 144 16.95 -3.21 23.15
C GLY A 144 15.78 -2.28 23.43
N TYR A 145 16.02 -1.10 24.00
CA TYR A 145 14.94 -0.11 24.20
C TYR A 145 14.33 0.37 22.88
N CYS A 146 15.14 0.54 21.83
CA CYS A 146 14.63 0.89 20.51
C CYS A 146 13.74 -0.21 19.92
N ALA A 147 14.15 -1.47 20.04
CA ALA A 147 13.34 -2.61 19.63
C ALA A 147 12.04 -2.72 20.46
N HIS A 148 12.10 -2.47 21.77
CA HIS A 148 10.93 -2.42 22.64
C HIS A 148 9.95 -1.33 22.21
N ALA A 149 10.44 -0.11 21.97
CA ALA A 149 9.63 1.01 21.50
C ALA A 149 8.85 0.67 20.22
N VAL A 150 9.52 0.07 19.24
CA VAL A 150 8.91 -0.36 17.98
C VAL A 150 7.88 -1.48 18.22
N VAL A 151 8.22 -2.52 18.98
CA VAL A 151 7.31 -3.63 19.28
C VAL A 151 6.04 -3.16 19.99
N GLU A 152 6.17 -2.29 20.98
CA GLU A 152 5.03 -1.80 21.77
C GLU A 152 4.15 -0.85 20.98
N ALA A 153 4.75 0.04 20.17
CA ALA A 153 3.99 0.89 19.27
C ALA A 153 3.23 0.06 18.23
N LEU A 154 3.80 -1.04 17.71
CA LEU A 154 3.10 -1.95 16.80
C LEU A 154 1.97 -2.72 17.49
N SER A 155 2.25 -3.31 18.66
CA SER A 155 1.29 -4.15 19.37
C SER A 155 0.05 -3.36 19.81
N SER A 156 0.23 -2.07 20.10
CA SER A 156 -0.83 -1.14 20.46
C SER A 156 -1.51 -0.47 19.25
N GLY A 157 -1.08 -0.76 18.01
CA GLY A 157 -1.61 -0.14 16.80
C GLY A 157 -1.30 1.35 16.67
N ARG A 158 -0.20 1.80 17.28
CA ARG A 158 0.27 3.20 17.28
C ARG A 158 1.48 3.45 16.36
N LEU A 159 2.02 2.41 15.69
CA LEU A 159 3.15 2.55 14.77
C LEU A 159 2.68 2.73 13.31
N PHE A 160 2.37 3.96 12.94
CA PHE A 160 2.18 4.33 11.53
C PHE A 160 3.09 5.52 11.22
N PRO A 161 4.28 5.28 10.62
CA PRO A 161 5.20 6.37 10.32
C PRO A 161 4.58 7.33 9.29
N PRO A 162 4.76 8.65 9.46
CA PRO A 162 4.47 9.59 8.39
C PRO A 162 5.37 9.32 7.17
N ASN A 163 4.86 9.56 5.97
CA ASN A 163 5.64 9.41 4.74
C ASN A 163 6.60 10.59 4.58
N LEU A 164 7.87 10.40 4.94
CA LEU A 164 8.89 11.45 4.83
C LEU A 164 9.16 11.93 3.39
N ALA A 165 8.72 11.17 2.38
CA ALA A 165 8.87 11.53 0.97
C ALA A 165 7.95 12.69 0.54
N ASP A 166 6.94 13.05 1.34
CA ASP A 166 6.01 14.14 1.02
C ASP A 166 6.56 15.52 1.42
N GLY A 167 7.85 15.60 1.81
CA GLY A 167 8.48 16.83 2.28
C GLY A 167 8.02 17.26 3.68
N ASP A 168 7.28 16.39 4.37
CA ASP A 168 6.73 16.67 5.69
C ASP A 168 7.82 16.67 6.76
N GLU A 169 8.02 17.82 7.40
CA GLU A 169 8.98 18.08 8.47
C GLU A 169 8.59 17.40 9.80
N ALA A 170 7.78 16.34 9.82
CA ALA A 170 7.26 15.70 11.03
C ALA A 170 7.83 14.29 11.24
N ALA A 171 8.10 13.93 12.51
CA ALA A 171 8.59 12.63 12.92
C ALA A 171 7.71 12.03 14.02
N LEU A 172 7.50 10.71 13.96
CA LEU A 172 6.90 9.97 15.07
C LEU A 172 7.95 9.77 16.17
N LEU A 173 7.67 10.26 17.38
CA LEU A 173 8.51 10.12 18.56
C LEU A 173 7.93 9.07 19.50
N LEU A 174 8.71 8.00 19.73
CA LEU A 174 8.42 6.94 20.69
C LEU A 174 9.23 7.19 21.96
N ILE A 175 8.56 7.35 23.09
CA ILE A 175 9.19 7.68 24.37
C ILE A 175 9.05 6.49 25.30
N VAL A 176 10.20 5.93 25.69
CA VAL A 176 10.29 4.94 26.76
C VAL A 176 10.52 5.70 28.07
N PRO A 177 9.53 5.77 28.99
CA PRO A 177 9.63 6.60 30.18
C PRO A 177 10.64 6.02 31.18
N GLY A 178 11.25 6.92 31.96
CA GLY A 178 12.21 6.58 33.01
C GLY A 178 13.58 7.23 32.80
N ASP A 179 14.36 7.27 33.89
CA ASP A 179 15.69 7.90 33.91
C ASP A 179 16.84 6.89 34.04
N ASP A 180 16.54 5.65 34.41
CA ASP A 180 17.55 4.61 34.68
C ASP A 180 17.74 3.66 33.48
N PRO A 181 18.89 3.70 32.78
CA PRO A 181 19.20 2.75 31.72
C PRO A 181 19.28 1.29 32.18
N GLU A 182 19.55 1.04 33.46
CA GLU A 182 19.70 -0.32 34.01
C GLU A 182 18.35 -1.04 34.18
N ALA A 183 17.23 -0.32 34.18
CA ALA A 183 15.87 -0.87 34.25
C ALA A 183 15.51 -1.79 33.07
N PHE A 184 16.35 -1.89 32.04
CA PHE A 184 16.11 -2.77 30.88
C PHE A 184 16.04 -4.27 31.25
N GLU A 185 16.70 -4.66 32.35
CA GLU A 185 16.67 -6.04 32.86
C GLU A 185 15.49 -6.30 33.83
N ASP A 186 14.67 -5.28 34.14
CA ASP A 186 13.48 -5.43 34.98
C ASP A 186 12.46 -6.36 34.33
N PRO A 187 11.61 -7.08 35.09
CA PRO A 187 10.68 -8.07 34.55
C PRO A 187 9.74 -7.52 33.47
N GLU A 188 9.26 -6.29 33.67
CA GLU A 188 8.34 -5.58 32.80
C GLU A 188 8.99 -4.26 32.36
N LEU A 189 8.97 -4.02 31.06
CA LEU A 189 9.38 -2.74 30.50
C LEU A 189 8.19 -1.78 30.52
N PRO A 190 8.43 -0.46 30.64
CA PRO A 190 7.34 0.50 30.68
C PRO A 190 6.57 0.58 29.36
N GLU A 191 5.31 1.01 29.44
CA GLU A 191 4.50 1.37 28.27
C GLU A 191 5.17 2.52 27.52
N VAL A 192 5.09 2.48 26.19
CA VAL A 192 5.72 3.46 25.31
C VAL A 192 4.71 4.55 24.98
N GLU A 193 5.08 5.79 25.26
CA GLU A 193 4.30 6.96 24.87
C GLU A 193 4.63 7.32 23.41
N VAL A 194 3.62 7.74 22.65
CA VAL A 194 3.76 8.10 21.23
C VAL A 194 3.41 9.58 21.06
N ASP A 195 4.26 10.29 20.34
CA ASP A 195 4.08 11.70 19.99
C ASP A 195 4.40 11.95 18.52
N VAL A 196 3.95 13.08 17.99
CA VAL A 196 4.40 13.60 16.69
C VAL A 196 5.08 14.93 16.95
N VAL A 197 6.31 15.06 16.47
CA VAL A 197 7.15 16.23 16.67
C VAL A 197 7.70 16.70 15.34
N ASP A 198 8.08 17.97 15.27
CA ASP A 198 8.89 18.45 14.15
C ASP A 198 10.22 17.67 14.09
N TRP A 199 10.74 17.52 12.87
CA TRP A 199 11.97 16.82 12.59
C TRP A 199 13.11 17.50 13.36
N PRO A 200 14.02 16.73 13.99
CA PRO A 200 15.10 17.32 14.77
C PRO A 200 15.98 18.22 13.91
N ASP A 201 16.52 19.27 14.53
CA ASP A 201 17.47 20.15 13.85
C ASP A 201 18.75 19.40 13.44
N ALA A 202 19.67 20.11 12.80
CA ALA A 202 20.94 19.55 12.36
C ALA A 202 21.80 18.96 13.52
N ASN A 203 21.49 19.27 14.78
CA ASN A 203 22.17 18.77 15.98
C ASN A 203 21.41 17.61 16.66
N GLY A 204 20.24 17.24 16.15
CA GLY A 204 19.35 16.26 16.76
C GLY A 204 18.56 16.82 17.94
N ASP A 205 18.45 18.15 18.06
CA ASP A 205 17.63 18.80 19.07
C ASP A 205 16.20 18.94 18.55
N LEU A 206 15.23 18.53 19.37
CA LEU A 206 13.81 18.64 19.04
C LEU A 206 13.34 20.09 19.19
N PRO A 207 12.54 20.61 18.25
CA PRO A 207 11.84 21.88 18.44
C PRO A 207 10.96 21.85 19.69
N ALA A 208 10.61 23.04 20.19
CA ALA A 208 9.69 23.13 21.32
C ALA A 208 8.33 22.55 20.91
N PRO A 209 7.66 21.78 21.78
CA PRO A 209 6.33 21.24 21.48
C PRO A 209 5.37 22.36 21.11
N TYR A 210 4.51 22.11 20.12
CA TYR A 210 3.46 23.04 19.74
C TYR A 210 2.59 23.37 20.96
N ALA A 211 2.44 24.67 21.24
CA ALA A 211 1.70 25.14 22.40
C ALA A 211 0.26 25.45 22.01
N VAL A 212 -0.67 24.62 22.49
CA VAL A 212 -2.11 24.84 22.28
C VAL A 212 -2.59 26.04 23.10
N ALA A 213 -3.34 26.94 22.46
CA ALA A 213 -3.90 28.11 23.12
C ALA A 213 -4.85 27.71 24.28
N ARG A 214 -4.73 28.39 25.42
CA ARG A 214 -5.45 28.02 26.65
C ARG A 214 -6.96 28.18 26.55
N ASP A 215 -7.40 29.17 25.81
CA ASP A 215 -8.80 29.44 25.49
C ASP A 215 -9.39 28.33 24.61
N VAL A 216 -8.63 27.79 23.66
CA VAL A 216 -9.04 26.62 22.86
C VAL A 216 -9.26 25.40 23.76
N ILE A 217 -8.32 25.12 24.67
CA ILE A 217 -8.47 24.02 25.66
C ILE A 217 -9.72 24.24 26.51
N ALA A 218 -9.89 25.43 27.07
CA ALA A 218 -11.02 25.73 27.94
C ALA A 218 -12.39 25.63 27.22
N ALA A 219 -12.44 26.01 25.94
CA ALA A 219 -13.63 25.87 25.11
C ALA A 219 -13.93 24.39 24.81
N ALA A 220 -12.92 23.60 24.43
CA ALA A 220 -13.07 22.17 24.20
C ALA A 220 -13.48 21.41 25.47
N GLU A 221 -12.94 21.76 26.64
CA GLU A 221 -13.32 21.15 27.93
C GLU A 221 -14.79 21.42 28.33
N ALA A 222 -15.41 22.46 27.77
CA ALA A 222 -16.82 22.75 28.00
C ALA A 222 -17.76 21.81 27.22
N LEU A 223 -17.25 21.13 26.19
CA LEU A 223 -18.01 20.16 25.41
C LEU A 223 -18.12 18.82 26.18
N PRO A 224 -19.28 18.13 26.07
CA PRO A 224 -19.44 16.80 26.67
C PRO A 224 -18.50 15.77 26.01
N ARG A 225 -18.04 14.79 26.80
CA ARG A 225 -17.23 13.69 26.29
C ARG A 225 -18.10 12.54 25.81
N GLU A 226 -17.71 11.91 24.71
CA GLU A 226 -18.34 10.70 24.16
C GLU A 226 -17.31 9.58 24.01
N LYS A 227 -17.74 8.33 24.25
CA LYS A 227 -16.93 7.14 23.97
C LYS A 227 -16.99 6.79 22.49
N SER A 228 -16.36 7.63 21.69
CA SER A 228 -16.27 7.49 20.24
C SER A 228 -14.81 7.61 19.79
N LEU A 229 -14.50 6.92 18.69
CA LEU A 229 -13.29 7.15 17.89
C LEU A 229 -13.75 7.91 16.66
N LEU A 230 -13.08 8.99 16.27
CA LEU A 230 -13.39 9.73 15.04
C LEU A 230 -12.17 9.79 14.14
N ALA A 231 -12.36 9.93 12.84
CA ALA A 231 -11.28 10.09 11.87
C ALA A 231 -11.25 11.52 11.32
N ILE A 232 -10.07 12.06 11.06
CA ILE A 232 -9.89 13.37 10.45
C ILE A 232 -8.98 13.27 9.22
N SER A 233 -9.45 13.85 8.12
CA SER A 233 -8.73 13.96 6.85
C SER A 233 -8.56 15.43 6.46
N SER A 234 -7.49 15.74 5.73
CA SER A 234 -7.21 17.10 5.27
C SER A 234 -6.63 17.12 3.86
N PHE A 235 -6.99 18.11 3.05
CA PHE A 235 -6.46 18.32 1.69
C PHE A 235 -6.56 19.79 1.27
N ARG A 236 -5.87 20.16 0.19
CA ARG A 236 -6.03 21.47 -0.47
C ARG A 236 -7.05 21.35 -1.60
N SER A 237 -8.03 22.24 -1.63
CA SER A 237 -9.07 22.28 -2.66
C SER A 237 -8.55 22.82 -3.98
N GLU A 238 -8.99 22.29 -5.10
CA GLU A 238 -8.81 22.85 -6.45
C GLU A 238 -9.84 23.94 -6.76
N GLY A 239 -10.74 24.24 -5.82
CA GLY A 239 -11.82 25.20 -5.95
C GLY A 239 -13.12 24.56 -6.42
N ARG A 240 -14.23 25.01 -5.83
CA ARG A 240 -15.58 24.52 -6.14
C ARG A 240 -16.61 25.63 -5.96
N ASP A 241 -17.58 25.69 -6.85
CA ASP A 241 -18.63 26.72 -6.79
C ASP A 241 -19.72 26.38 -5.78
N GLU A 242 -20.04 25.08 -5.60
CA GLU A 242 -21.10 24.60 -4.70
C GLU A 242 -20.71 23.29 -3.97
N PRO A 243 -20.42 23.31 -2.65
CA PRO A 243 -20.29 24.51 -1.82
C PRO A 243 -19.16 25.41 -2.32
N LYS A 244 -19.27 26.72 -2.05
CA LYS A 244 -18.25 27.68 -2.48
C LYS A 244 -16.98 27.44 -1.66
N VAL A 245 -15.98 26.85 -2.29
CA VAL A 245 -14.64 26.59 -1.73
C VAL A 245 -13.63 27.26 -2.65
N ALA A 246 -12.75 28.09 -2.10
CA ALA A 246 -11.69 28.72 -2.89
C ALA A 246 -10.66 27.67 -3.35
N ALA A 247 -10.03 27.90 -4.50
CA ALA A 247 -8.85 27.13 -4.87
C ALA A 247 -7.74 27.39 -3.85
N ASP A 248 -6.95 26.35 -3.58
CA ASP A 248 -5.91 26.25 -2.54
C ASP A 248 -6.39 26.29 -1.08
N ALA A 249 -7.70 26.45 -0.82
CA ALA A 249 -8.23 26.42 0.54
C ALA A 249 -7.95 25.06 1.21
N HIS A 250 -7.57 25.10 2.49
CA HIS A 250 -7.28 23.87 3.23
C HIS A 250 -8.56 23.37 3.92
N VAL A 251 -9.01 22.17 3.52
CA VAL A 251 -10.28 21.60 3.97
C VAL A 251 -9.99 20.48 4.97
N LEU A 252 -10.65 20.53 6.12
CA LEU A 252 -10.62 19.48 7.13
C LEU A 252 -11.99 18.82 7.26
N LEU A 253 -12.00 17.49 7.25
CA LEU A 253 -13.22 16.70 7.37
C LEU A 253 -13.11 15.76 8.56
N LEU A 254 -14.12 15.79 9.45
CA LEU A 254 -14.28 14.90 10.58
C LEU A 254 -15.32 13.84 10.24
N HIS A 255 -14.98 12.57 10.42
CA HIS A 255 -15.79 11.42 10.04
C HIS A 255 -16.00 10.48 11.21
N ASP A 256 -17.03 9.65 11.11
CA ASP A 256 -17.15 8.49 11.98
C ASP A 256 -15.98 7.50 11.74
N PRO A 257 -15.65 6.59 12.67
CA PRO A 257 -14.48 5.73 12.53
C PRO A 257 -14.63 4.67 11.44
N LYS A 258 -15.83 4.53 10.87
CA LYS A 258 -16.10 3.68 9.72
C LYS A 258 -16.09 4.47 8.40
N GLY A 259 -15.84 5.79 8.45
CA GLY A 259 -15.91 6.72 7.33
C GLY A 259 -17.21 6.64 6.56
N GLN A 260 -18.29 6.17 7.21
CA GLN A 260 -19.60 5.97 6.59
C GLN A 260 -20.44 7.25 6.58
N ARG A 261 -19.95 8.28 7.28
CA ARG A 261 -20.65 9.51 7.53
C ARG A 261 -19.68 10.63 7.84
N LEU A 262 -19.79 11.71 7.07
CA LEU A 262 -19.27 13.02 7.44
C LEU A 262 -19.98 13.50 8.71
N VAL A 263 -19.20 13.77 9.74
CA VAL A 263 -19.67 14.28 11.04
C VAL A 263 -19.67 15.80 11.03
N ALA A 264 -18.56 16.39 10.56
CA ALA A 264 -18.39 17.83 10.41
C ALA A 264 -17.31 18.13 9.35
N SER A 265 -17.36 19.31 8.76
CA SER A 265 -16.36 19.80 7.80
C SER A 265 -16.06 21.27 8.11
N GLU A 266 -14.80 21.66 8.00
CA GLU A 266 -14.34 23.03 8.18
C GLU A 266 -13.38 23.40 7.04
N ILE A 267 -13.46 24.66 6.61
CA ILE A 267 -12.58 25.22 5.59
C ILE A 267 -11.71 26.28 6.27
N GLU A 268 -10.40 26.11 6.16
CA GLU A 268 -9.41 27.12 6.52
C GLU A 268 -9.25 28.05 5.31
N ASP A 269 -9.86 29.23 5.39
CA ASP A 269 -9.75 30.29 4.38
C ASP A 269 -8.42 31.04 4.59
N ASP A 270 -7.54 31.00 3.57
CA ASP A 270 -6.25 31.71 3.58
C ASP A 270 -6.38 33.25 3.61
N ASP A 271 -7.56 33.79 3.30
CA ASP A 271 -7.85 35.24 3.31
C ASP A 271 -7.99 35.83 4.73
N ASP A 272 -8.19 34.99 5.75
CA ASP A 272 -8.23 35.38 7.15
C ASP A 272 -6.84 35.07 7.75
N GLU A 273 -6.02 36.10 7.97
CA GLU A 273 -4.65 35.98 8.50
C GLU A 273 -4.55 34.93 9.64
N GLY A 274 -4.10 33.71 9.32
CA GLY A 274 -3.58 32.73 10.26
C GLY A 274 -4.51 32.31 11.39
N GLN A 275 -5.73 31.85 11.10
CA GLN A 275 -6.46 31.09 12.11
C GLN A 275 -5.67 29.82 12.45
N PRO A 276 -5.29 29.62 13.73
CA PRO A 276 -4.44 28.50 14.08
C PRO A 276 -5.24 27.19 13.99
N LEU A 277 -4.60 26.14 13.47
CA LEU A 277 -5.25 24.86 13.11
C LEU A 277 -6.02 24.23 14.28
N GLU A 278 -5.60 24.42 15.53
CA GLU A 278 -6.32 23.99 16.72
C GLU A 278 -7.68 24.68 16.91
N ALA A 279 -7.85 25.91 16.43
CA ALA A 279 -9.14 26.59 16.44
C ALA A 279 -10.10 25.97 15.41
N VAL A 280 -9.58 25.52 14.26
CA VAL A 280 -10.34 24.77 13.26
C VAL A 280 -10.78 23.41 13.82
N LEU A 281 -9.87 22.71 14.50
CA LEU A 281 -10.17 21.45 15.19
C LEU A 281 -11.25 21.62 16.27
N LEU A 282 -11.17 22.70 17.06
CA LEU A 282 -12.20 23.02 18.04
C LEU A 282 -13.57 23.22 17.37
N ARG A 283 -13.65 23.95 16.24
CA ARG A 283 -14.92 24.13 15.52
C ARG A 283 -15.49 22.81 15.02
N LEU A 284 -14.65 21.88 14.55
CA LEU A 284 -15.09 20.53 14.19
C LEU A 284 -15.71 19.80 15.40
N PHE A 285 -15.11 19.90 16.58
CA PHE A 285 -15.66 19.32 17.80
C PHE A 285 -16.94 20.01 18.27
N GLU A 286 -17.02 21.34 18.15
CA GLU A 286 -18.23 22.12 18.47
C GLU A 286 -19.39 21.76 17.52
N ALA A 287 -19.10 21.60 16.23
CA ALA A 287 -20.07 21.16 15.22
C ALA A 287 -20.54 19.72 15.47
N HIS A 288 -19.65 18.83 15.89
CA HIS A 288 -20.00 17.48 16.35
C HIS A 288 -20.79 17.51 17.68
N GLY A 289 -20.51 18.49 18.53
CA GLY A 289 -21.10 18.70 19.85
C GLY A 289 -20.46 17.89 20.98
N HIS A 290 -19.40 17.12 20.72
CA HIS A 290 -18.74 16.26 21.71
C HIS A 290 -17.22 16.18 21.48
N ILE A 291 -16.49 15.86 22.55
CA ILE A 291 -15.08 15.46 22.50
C ILE A 291 -15.00 13.93 22.42
N PRO A 292 -14.36 13.35 21.40
CA PRO A 292 -14.21 11.90 21.28
C PRO A 292 -13.21 11.33 22.29
N GLU A 293 -13.27 10.02 22.54
CA GLU A 293 -12.29 9.28 23.34
C GLU A 293 -10.99 9.07 22.55
N GLY A 294 -11.07 8.95 21.22
CA GLY A 294 -9.92 8.84 20.34
C GLY A 294 -10.09 9.61 19.03
N LEU A 295 -8.97 10.04 18.45
CA LEU A 295 -8.92 10.72 17.16
C LEU A 295 -7.89 10.06 16.25
N MET A 296 -8.33 9.65 15.07
CA MET A 296 -7.54 9.04 13.99
C MET A 296 -7.16 10.08 12.95
N MET A 297 -5.88 10.17 12.57
CA MET A 297 -5.35 11.15 11.63
C MET A 297 -4.55 10.47 10.52
N GLU A 298 -4.70 10.94 9.27
CA GLU A 298 -3.91 10.46 8.13
C GLU A 298 -2.71 11.36 7.81
N SER A 299 -2.80 12.66 8.13
CA SER A 299 -1.75 13.65 7.81
C SER A 299 -0.81 13.88 8.99
N ALA A 300 0.50 13.77 8.72
CA ALA A 300 1.56 14.09 9.68
C ALA A 300 1.52 15.56 10.11
N ARG A 301 1.29 16.47 9.15
CA ARG A 301 1.14 17.90 9.37
C ARG A 301 -0.03 18.22 10.30
N LEU A 302 -1.17 17.55 10.10
CA LEU A 302 -2.31 17.69 11.01
C LEU A 302 -1.99 17.16 12.41
N ALA A 303 -1.28 16.03 12.48
CA ALA A 303 -0.89 15.42 13.74
C ALA A 303 0.01 16.32 14.61
N LEU A 304 0.89 17.14 14.00
CA LEU A 304 1.74 18.10 14.73
C LEU A 304 0.95 19.05 15.64
N VAL A 305 -0.25 19.47 15.22
CA VAL A 305 -1.12 20.37 16.00
C VAL A 305 -2.15 19.58 16.81
N ALA A 306 -2.72 18.53 16.21
CA ALA A 306 -3.79 17.74 16.81
C ALA A 306 -3.32 16.88 17.99
N PHE A 307 -2.11 16.32 17.98
CA PHE A 307 -1.60 15.48 19.08
C PHE A 307 -1.46 16.26 20.40
N PRO A 308 -0.83 17.45 20.41
CA PRO A 308 -0.80 18.31 21.59
C PRO A 308 -2.19 18.65 22.13
N LEU A 309 -3.15 18.96 21.25
CA LEU A 309 -4.54 19.22 21.63
C LEU A 309 -5.19 17.98 22.21
N CYS A 310 -5.02 16.82 21.58
CA CYS A 310 -5.54 15.54 22.06
C CYS A 310 -5.02 15.24 23.47
N ARG A 311 -3.71 15.41 23.72
CA ARG A 311 -3.11 15.21 25.05
C ARG A 311 -3.69 16.17 26.08
N ALA A 312 -3.78 17.46 25.76
CA ALA A 312 -4.35 18.46 26.65
C ALA A 312 -5.80 18.11 27.04
N LEU A 313 -6.54 17.50 26.14
CA LEU A 313 -7.94 17.10 26.33
C LEU A 313 -8.10 15.64 26.79
N GLY A 314 -7.02 14.85 26.91
CA GLY A 314 -7.11 13.43 27.22
C GLY A 314 -7.87 12.61 26.18
N ILE A 315 -7.74 12.96 24.90
CA ILE A 315 -8.16 12.18 23.72
C ILE A 315 -6.97 11.29 23.33
N HIS A 316 -7.23 10.04 22.97
CA HIS A 316 -6.21 9.12 22.48
C HIS A 316 -5.91 9.38 21.00
N PRO A 317 -4.71 9.89 20.64
CA PRO A 317 -4.37 10.11 19.24
C PRO A 317 -3.94 8.80 18.56
N HIS A 318 -4.34 8.64 17.31
CA HIS A 318 -3.95 7.55 16.42
C HIS A 318 -3.50 8.14 15.09
N LEU A 319 -2.28 7.82 14.66
CA LEU A 319 -1.81 8.11 13.30
C LEU A 319 -1.98 6.84 12.47
N GLY A 320 -2.41 6.90 11.21
CA GLY A 320 -2.55 5.71 10.37
C GLY A 320 -3.13 5.95 8.99
N ASP A 321 -2.92 4.99 8.09
CA ASP A 321 -3.58 4.96 6.78
C ASP A 321 -4.90 4.19 6.92
N PHE A 322 -6.04 4.87 6.76
CA PHE A 322 -7.37 4.25 6.85
C PHE A 322 -7.90 3.77 5.48
N ALA A 323 -7.05 3.80 4.44
CA ALA A 323 -7.40 3.51 3.04
C ALA A 323 -8.03 2.14 2.78
N GLY A 324 -7.86 1.18 3.70
CA GLY A 324 -8.45 -0.16 3.55
C GLY A 324 -9.98 -0.21 3.62
N SER A 325 -10.61 0.68 4.40
CA SER A 325 -12.07 0.62 4.65
C SER A 325 -12.82 1.95 4.45
N LEU A 326 -12.10 3.08 4.37
CA LEU A 326 -12.71 4.43 4.32
C LEU A 326 -12.64 5.10 2.94
N ALA A 327 -11.80 4.58 2.03
CA ALA A 327 -11.39 5.28 0.80
C ALA A 327 -12.56 5.72 -0.09
N HIS A 328 -13.58 4.86 -0.27
CA HIS A 328 -14.65 5.14 -1.23
C HIS A 328 -15.50 6.38 -0.92
N GLN A 329 -15.78 6.65 0.36
CA GLN A 329 -16.62 7.80 0.74
C GLN A 329 -15.80 9.04 1.10
N VAL A 330 -14.58 8.86 1.65
CA VAL A 330 -13.64 9.98 1.82
C VAL A 330 -13.30 10.59 0.46
N ASP A 331 -13.17 9.78 -0.60
CA ASP A 331 -12.94 10.26 -1.96
C ASP A 331 -14.14 11.04 -2.53
N ASP A 332 -15.38 10.58 -2.30
CA ASP A 332 -16.60 11.28 -2.72
C ASP A 332 -16.77 12.63 -1.98
N GLU A 333 -16.59 12.66 -0.67
CA GLU A 333 -16.66 13.88 0.16
C GLU A 333 -15.50 14.85 -0.14
N THR A 334 -14.30 14.33 -0.41
CA THR A 334 -13.14 15.11 -0.84
C THR A 334 -13.40 15.77 -2.19
N ARG A 335 -13.91 15.01 -3.18
CA ARG A 335 -14.39 15.55 -4.46
C ARG A 335 -15.48 16.60 -4.22
N ASP A 336 -16.38 16.35 -3.26
CA ASP A 336 -17.46 17.26 -2.88
C ASP A 336 -17.03 18.62 -2.34
N HIS A 337 -15.75 18.76 -2.02
CA HIS A 337 -15.12 19.97 -1.54
C HIS A 337 -13.93 20.40 -2.43
N GLY A 338 -13.86 19.87 -3.65
CA GLY A 338 -12.89 20.25 -4.67
C GLY A 338 -11.52 19.59 -4.56
N GLY A 339 -11.34 18.55 -3.75
CA GLY A 339 -10.08 17.81 -3.68
C GLY A 339 -9.93 16.74 -4.77
N THR A 340 -8.69 16.36 -5.06
CA THR A 340 -8.37 15.24 -5.96
C THR A 340 -8.57 13.89 -5.24
N PRO A 341 -9.46 12.99 -5.69
CA PRO A 341 -9.67 11.69 -5.06
C PRO A 341 -8.45 10.77 -5.21
N ARG A 342 -8.22 9.87 -4.24
CA ARG A 342 -7.04 8.98 -4.22
C ARG A 342 -7.06 7.91 -5.33
N ALA A 343 -5.92 7.21 -5.46
CA ALA A 343 -5.62 6.27 -6.54
C ALA A 343 -6.65 5.16 -6.78
N ARG A 344 -7.53 4.78 -5.82
CA ARG A 344 -8.54 3.73 -6.03
C ARG A 344 -9.65 4.18 -6.99
N LEU A 345 -10.24 5.38 -6.77
CA LEU A 345 -11.18 5.96 -7.75
C LEU A 345 -10.49 6.23 -9.08
N ALA A 346 -9.23 6.70 -9.06
CA ALA A 346 -8.45 6.88 -10.29
C ALA A 346 -8.17 5.55 -11.00
N ASN A 347 -7.99 4.44 -10.28
CA ASN A 347 -7.76 3.11 -10.86
C ASN A 347 -9.05 2.53 -11.42
N THR A 348 -10.19 2.68 -10.73
CA THR A 348 -11.49 2.31 -11.28
C THR A 348 -11.82 3.16 -12.50
N LEU A 349 -11.63 4.48 -12.46
CA LEU A 349 -11.83 5.37 -13.61
C LEU A 349 -10.90 5.03 -14.78
N ARG A 350 -9.60 4.77 -14.53
CA ARG A 350 -8.66 4.29 -15.57
C ARG A 350 -9.05 2.92 -16.11
N ALA A 351 -9.56 2.03 -15.27
CA ALA A 351 -10.05 0.71 -15.68
C ALA A 351 -11.33 0.82 -16.52
N LEU A 352 -12.24 1.73 -16.16
CA LEU A 352 -13.45 2.07 -16.91
C LEU A 352 -13.10 2.74 -18.25
N ASP A 353 -12.12 3.65 -18.26
CA ASP A 353 -11.54 4.24 -19.48
C ASP A 353 -10.96 3.15 -20.40
N ALA A 354 -10.22 2.19 -19.84
CA ALA A 354 -9.64 1.08 -20.60
C ALA A 354 -10.68 0.11 -21.20
N ILE A 355 -11.94 0.15 -20.76
CA ILE A 355 -13.03 -0.68 -21.31
C ILE A 355 -14.06 0.12 -22.13
N GLY A 356 -13.75 1.39 -22.44
CA GLY A 356 -14.55 2.23 -23.33
C GLY A 356 -14.86 3.63 -22.79
N GLY A 357 -14.52 3.93 -21.53
CA GLY A 357 -14.65 5.26 -20.92
C GLY A 357 -16.04 5.88 -21.07
N GLU A 358 -16.09 7.13 -21.55
CA GLU A 358 -17.32 7.89 -21.79
C GLU A 358 -18.28 7.22 -22.80
N ASN A 359 -17.81 6.24 -23.59
CA ASN A 359 -18.64 5.48 -24.54
C ASN A 359 -19.26 4.22 -23.94
N MET A 360 -19.15 3.99 -22.63
CA MET A 360 -19.78 2.83 -22.00
C MET A 360 -21.31 2.92 -22.08
N PRO A 361 -21.99 1.89 -22.60
CA PRO A 361 -23.44 1.85 -22.60
C PRO A 361 -23.97 1.81 -21.16
N MET A 362 -24.92 2.69 -20.83
CA MET A 362 -25.55 2.74 -19.50
C MET A 362 -26.58 1.63 -19.27
N ASN A 363 -26.99 0.93 -20.33
CA ASN A 363 -27.99 -0.12 -20.29
C ASN A 363 -27.55 -1.32 -21.14
N PHE A 364 -27.92 -2.53 -20.70
CA PHE A 364 -27.79 -3.71 -21.54
C PHE A 364 -28.63 -3.54 -22.81
N PRO A 365 -28.10 -3.91 -24.00
CA PRO A 365 -28.83 -3.75 -25.26
C PRO A 365 -30.14 -4.54 -25.26
N SER A 366 -31.20 -3.93 -25.78
CA SER A 366 -32.55 -4.51 -25.72
C SER A 366 -32.72 -5.80 -26.56
N GLN A 367 -31.82 -6.04 -27.52
CA GLN A 367 -31.76 -7.21 -28.39
C GLN A 367 -30.30 -7.53 -28.71
N LEU A 368 -30.01 -8.77 -29.13
CA LEU A 368 -28.68 -9.24 -29.53
C LEU A 368 -28.74 -9.78 -30.96
N MET A 369 -29.01 -8.90 -31.93
CA MET A 369 -29.32 -9.28 -33.31
C MET A 369 -28.28 -8.81 -34.32
N SER A 370 -27.38 -7.94 -33.90
CA SER A 370 -26.31 -7.36 -34.72
C SER A 370 -24.96 -7.40 -33.99
N GLU A 371 -23.88 -7.22 -34.75
CA GLU A 371 -22.51 -7.10 -34.24
C GLU A 371 -22.40 -5.97 -33.19
N ASP A 372 -22.91 -4.78 -33.51
CA ASP A 372 -22.98 -3.62 -32.60
C ASP A 372 -23.70 -3.94 -31.27
N ASP A 373 -24.77 -4.75 -31.31
CA ASP A 373 -25.48 -5.17 -30.10
C ASP A 373 -24.59 -6.07 -29.22
N TRP A 374 -23.86 -7.00 -29.84
CA TRP A 374 -22.95 -7.89 -29.13
C TRP A 374 -21.75 -7.15 -28.55
N GLU A 375 -21.21 -6.18 -29.28
CA GLU A 375 -20.15 -5.28 -28.81
C GLU A 375 -20.63 -4.47 -27.59
N ALA A 376 -21.81 -3.84 -27.70
CA ALA A 376 -22.40 -3.08 -26.60
C ALA A 376 -22.67 -3.97 -25.37
N ALA A 377 -23.15 -5.20 -25.55
CA ALA A 377 -23.33 -6.17 -24.47
C ALA A 377 -22.01 -6.56 -23.80
N PHE A 378 -20.94 -6.75 -24.59
CA PHE A 378 -19.62 -7.09 -24.07
C PHE A 378 -19.01 -5.97 -23.24
N ARG A 379 -19.13 -4.71 -23.70
CA ARG A 379 -18.70 -3.51 -22.96
C ARG A 379 -19.51 -3.31 -21.68
N TYR A 380 -20.85 -3.41 -21.76
CA TYR A 380 -21.74 -3.29 -20.61
C TYR A 380 -21.42 -4.29 -19.50
N THR A 381 -21.33 -5.57 -19.87
CA THR A 381 -21.02 -6.63 -18.90
C THR A 381 -19.61 -6.50 -18.32
N GLY A 382 -18.65 -6.01 -19.10
CA GLY A 382 -17.31 -5.67 -18.60
C GLY A 382 -17.35 -4.59 -17.52
N ALA A 383 -18.09 -3.51 -17.75
CA ALA A 383 -18.25 -2.41 -16.81
C ALA A 383 -18.88 -2.87 -15.49
N ASN A 384 -20.00 -3.59 -15.57
CA ASN A 384 -20.69 -4.12 -14.39
C ASN A 384 -19.80 -5.05 -13.57
N LEU A 385 -19.02 -5.91 -14.24
CA LEU A 385 -18.08 -6.79 -13.56
C LEU A 385 -17.00 -5.99 -12.82
N VAL A 386 -16.45 -4.93 -13.41
CA VAL A 386 -15.45 -4.07 -12.74
C VAL A 386 -16.04 -3.39 -11.51
N ILE A 387 -17.26 -2.85 -11.62
CA ILE A 387 -17.95 -2.20 -10.50
C ILE A 387 -18.23 -3.20 -9.39
N ASP A 388 -18.73 -4.40 -9.71
CA ASP A 388 -19.01 -5.45 -8.73
C ASP A 388 -17.74 -5.96 -8.04
N ALA A 389 -16.64 -6.11 -8.79
CA ALA A 389 -15.35 -6.52 -8.28
C ALA A 389 -14.76 -5.57 -7.24
N GLU A 390 -14.96 -4.28 -7.47
CA GLU A 390 -14.54 -3.22 -6.56
C GLU A 390 -15.41 -3.27 -5.29
N GLN A 391 -16.74 -3.37 -5.46
CA GLN A 391 -17.70 -3.40 -4.34
C GLN A 391 -17.56 -4.63 -3.44
N THR A 392 -17.20 -5.77 -4.02
CA THR A 392 -17.03 -7.03 -3.30
C THR A 392 -15.62 -7.20 -2.72
N GLY A 393 -14.67 -6.32 -3.07
CA GLY A 393 -13.27 -6.44 -2.67
C GLY A 393 -12.48 -7.52 -3.43
N ALA A 394 -13.10 -8.20 -4.41
CA ALA A 394 -12.47 -9.27 -5.18
C ALA A 394 -11.20 -8.81 -5.92
N LEU A 395 -11.20 -7.57 -6.44
CA LEU A 395 -9.98 -6.96 -7.01
C LEU A 395 -8.88 -6.87 -5.97
N THR A 396 -9.19 -6.37 -4.78
CA THR A 396 -8.21 -6.19 -3.70
C THR A 396 -7.63 -7.53 -3.29
N GLU A 397 -8.45 -8.55 -3.04
CA GLU A 397 -7.97 -9.88 -2.64
C GLU A 397 -7.15 -10.59 -3.74
N ALA A 398 -7.59 -10.48 -5.00
CA ALA A 398 -6.83 -10.97 -6.14
C ALA A 398 -5.48 -10.25 -6.26
N THR A 399 -5.44 -8.96 -5.95
CA THR A 399 -4.21 -8.16 -6.02
C THR A 399 -3.27 -8.49 -4.87
N GLU A 400 -3.80 -8.63 -3.65
CA GLU A 400 -3.07 -9.01 -2.44
C GLU A 400 -2.39 -10.38 -2.55
N ARG A 401 -3.14 -11.37 -3.04
CA ARG A 401 -2.63 -12.73 -3.16
C ARG A 401 -1.41 -12.85 -4.07
N TYR A 402 -1.30 -12.01 -5.09
CA TYR A 402 -0.25 -12.12 -6.10
C TYR A 402 0.82 -11.04 -5.97
N TRP A 403 0.47 -9.80 -5.61
CA TRP A 403 1.42 -8.68 -5.54
C TRP A 403 1.68 -8.17 -4.12
N GLY A 404 1.13 -8.83 -3.10
CA GLY A 404 1.36 -8.48 -1.70
C GLY A 404 0.51 -7.30 -1.24
N GLY A 405 0.94 -6.62 -0.17
CA GLY A 405 0.15 -5.56 0.48
C GLY A 405 -0.16 -4.34 -0.40
N ALA A 406 -0.99 -3.43 0.13
CA ALA A 406 -1.57 -2.28 -0.57
C ALA A 406 -0.59 -1.44 -1.44
N ARG A 407 0.68 -1.33 -1.03
CA ARG A 407 1.70 -0.58 -1.78
C ARG A 407 2.14 -1.27 -3.08
N GLY A 408 2.25 -2.61 -3.06
CA GLY A 408 2.50 -3.42 -4.25
C GLY A 408 1.34 -3.36 -5.23
N GLN A 409 0.11 -3.31 -4.71
CA GLN A 409 -1.11 -3.14 -5.51
C GLN A 409 -1.11 -1.83 -6.30
N ALA A 410 -0.89 -0.69 -5.63
CA ALA A 410 -0.92 0.63 -6.27
C ALA A 410 0.10 0.74 -7.42
N ARG A 411 1.33 0.25 -7.18
CA ARG A 411 2.40 0.29 -8.18
C ARG A 411 2.11 -0.57 -9.40
N VAL A 412 1.60 -1.79 -9.18
CA VAL A 412 1.30 -2.73 -10.26
C VAL A 412 0.11 -2.25 -11.09
N LEU A 413 -0.92 -1.67 -10.46
CA LEU A 413 -2.07 -1.09 -11.16
C LEU A 413 -1.68 0.12 -12.02
N GLU A 414 -0.81 0.99 -11.52
CA GLU A 414 -0.27 2.13 -12.28
C GLU A 414 0.49 1.64 -13.54
N LEU A 415 1.34 0.64 -13.38
CA LEU A 415 2.10 0.01 -14.46
C LEU A 415 1.17 -0.66 -15.48
N MET A 416 0.14 -1.38 -15.04
CA MET A 416 -0.85 -2.01 -15.92
C MET A 416 -1.66 -1.00 -16.72
N ALA A 417 -2.07 0.11 -16.09
CA ALA A 417 -2.81 1.18 -16.77
C ALA A 417 -1.97 1.82 -17.89
N SER A 418 -0.69 2.12 -17.62
CA SER A 418 0.21 2.75 -18.60
C SER A 418 0.49 1.93 -19.87
N MET A 419 0.18 0.63 -19.84
CA MET A 419 0.44 -0.29 -20.96
C MET A 419 -0.83 -0.94 -21.52
N GLY A 420 -2.01 -0.50 -21.10
CA GLY A 420 -3.27 -1.11 -21.54
C GLY A 420 -3.48 -2.56 -21.06
N ALA A 421 -2.71 -3.03 -20.06
CA ALA A 421 -2.82 -4.38 -19.51
C ALA A 421 -3.88 -4.50 -18.41
N MET A 422 -4.50 -3.38 -18.03
CA MET A 422 -5.53 -3.32 -16.99
C MET A 422 -6.73 -4.22 -17.31
N GLN A 423 -7.21 -4.22 -18.56
CA GLN A 423 -8.35 -5.06 -18.95
C GLN A 423 -8.05 -6.56 -18.82
N ALA A 424 -6.83 -6.98 -19.12
CA ALA A 424 -6.39 -8.36 -18.91
C ALA A 424 -6.39 -8.74 -17.42
N PHE A 425 -6.08 -7.76 -16.56
CA PHE A 425 -6.00 -7.97 -15.11
C PHE A 425 -7.39 -8.14 -14.52
N LEU A 426 -8.33 -7.29 -14.93
CA LEU A 426 -9.73 -7.38 -14.53
C LEU A 426 -10.34 -8.72 -14.96
N GLY A 427 -10.08 -9.15 -16.21
CA GLY A 427 -10.50 -10.46 -16.69
C GLY A 427 -9.96 -11.60 -15.83
N TYR A 428 -8.68 -11.54 -15.45
CA TYR A 428 -8.10 -12.51 -14.52
C TYR A 428 -8.73 -12.45 -13.12
N ALA A 429 -8.85 -11.27 -12.53
CA ALA A 429 -9.31 -11.06 -11.16
C ALA A 429 -10.77 -11.51 -10.95
N LEU A 430 -11.59 -11.50 -12.01
CA LEU A 430 -13.01 -11.79 -11.92
C LEU A 430 -13.41 -13.10 -12.57
N GLU A 431 -12.89 -13.36 -13.77
CA GLU A 431 -13.33 -14.50 -14.55
C GLU A 431 -12.55 -15.77 -14.18
N ASP A 432 -11.28 -15.62 -13.75
CA ASP A 432 -10.38 -16.74 -13.47
C ASP A 432 -9.97 -16.89 -12.00
N HIS A 433 -10.11 -15.83 -11.20
CA HIS A 433 -9.65 -15.84 -9.82
C HIS A 433 -10.47 -16.81 -8.99
N VAL A 434 -9.78 -17.72 -8.29
CA VAL A 434 -10.39 -18.67 -7.35
C VAL A 434 -9.83 -18.39 -5.96
N PHE A 435 -10.70 -18.02 -5.02
CA PHE A 435 -10.30 -17.69 -3.64
C PHE A 435 -9.57 -18.85 -2.94
N THR A 436 -9.92 -20.11 -3.26
CA THR A 436 -9.31 -21.31 -2.68
C THR A 436 -8.86 -22.29 -3.78
N GLY A 437 -7.85 -23.12 -3.55
CA GLY A 437 -7.21 -23.92 -4.62
C GLY A 437 -8.12 -24.86 -5.46
N ASN A 438 -9.34 -25.15 -4.99
CA ASN A 438 -10.36 -25.96 -5.70
C ASN A 438 -11.76 -25.29 -5.69
N GLY A 439 -11.83 -23.97 -5.49
CA GLY A 439 -13.09 -23.22 -5.39
C GLY A 439 -13.71 -22.88 -6.75
N ARG A 440 -14.82 -22.13 -6.69
CA ARG A 440 -15.44 -21.45 -7.84
C ARG A 440 -14.76 -20.12 -8.10
N THR A 441 -14.88 -19.60 -9.33
CA THR A 441 -14.41 -18.25 -9.63
C THR A 441 -15.37 -17.19 -9.09
N VAL A 442 -14.91 -15.94 -9.01
CA VAL A 442 -15.78 -14.80 -8.63
C VAL A 442 -16.97 -14.70 -9.59
N LEU A 443 -16.72 -14.84 -10.90
CA LEU A 443 -17.77 -14.86 -11.92
C LEU A 443 -18.74 -16.04 -11.79
N ASP A 444 -18.27 -17.22 -11.36
CA ASP A 444 -19.16 -18.37 -11.09
C ASP A 444 -20.17 -18.03 -9.96
N ASP A 445 -19.69 -17.41 -8.89
CA ASP A 445 -20.53 -17.02 -7.76
C ASP A 445 -21.49 -15.88 -8.15
N TYR A 446 -21.01 -14.90 -8.94
CA TYR A 446 -21.84 -13.83 -9.50
C TYR A 446 -22.96 -14.37 -10.38
N LEU A 447 -22.65 -15.31 -11.29
CA LEU A 447 -23.65 -15.96 -12.15
C LEU A 447 -24.69 -16.76 -11.36
N GLU A 448 -24.29 -17.41 -10.27
CA GLU A 448 -25.24 -18.11 -9.41
C GLU A 448 -26.20 -17.13 -8.71
N GLU A 449 -25.68 -16.02 -8.18
CA GLU A 449 -26.50 -15.01 -7.51
C GLU A 449 -27.40 -14.26 -8.51
N ALA A 450 -26.91 -13.97 -9.72
CA ALA A 450 -27.71 -13.40 -10.80
C ALA A 450 -28.91 -14.30 -11.15
N ARG A 451 -28.68 -15.61 -11.29
CA ARG A 451 -29.75 -16.59 -11.54
C ARG A 451 -30.72 -16.70 -10.37
N ARG A 452 -30.21 -16.66 -9.13
CA ARG A 452 -31.02 -16.80 -7.92
C ARG A 452 -31.91 -15.58 -7.69
N SER A 453 -31.36 -14.39 -7.89
CA SER A 453 -32.06 -13.12 -7.68
C SER A 453 -33.05 -12.80 -8.79
N GLY A 454 -32.87 -13.37 -10.00
CA GLY A 454 -33.71 -13.13 -11.16
C GLY A 454 -33.68 -11.68 -11.65
N LYS A 455 -32.66 -10.91 -11.25
CA LYS A 455 -32.52 -9.49 -11.58
C LYS A 455 -32.00 -9.24 -12.99
N LEU A 456 -31.22 -10.17 -13.53
CA LEU A 456 -30.63 -10.07 -14.87
C LEU A 456 -31.49 -10.81 -15.90
N GLY A 457 -31.55 -10.27 -17.12
CA GLY A 457 -32.22 -10.93 -18.24
C GLY A 457 -31.44 -12.14 -18.78
N GLU A 458 -32.10 -13.04 -19.53
CA GLU A 458 -31.45 -14.22 -20.13
C GLU A 458 -30.29 -13.86 -21.08
N ALA A 459 -30.43 -12.75 -21.80
CA ALA A 459 -29.40 -12.24 -22.71
C ALA A 459 -28.13 -11.80 -21.96
N GLU A 460 -28.30 -11.13 -20.82
CA GLU A 460 -27.19 -10.68 -19.98
C GLU A 460 -26.49 -11.87 -19.29
N ILE A 461 -27.27 -12.84 -18.79
CA ILE A 461 -26.74 -14.10 -18.27
C ILE A 461 -25.94 -14.83 -19.36
N SER A 462 -26.43 -14.85 -20.59
CA SER A 462 -25.74 -15.50 -21.71
C SER A 462 -24.41 -14.82 -22.07
N ALA A 463 -24.35 -13.48 -22.01
CA ALA A 463 -23.11 -12.72 -22.19
C ALA A 463 -22.09 -13.01 -21.07
N LEU A 464 -22.53 -13.09 -19.82
CA LEU A 464 -21.68 -13.46 -18.68
C LEU A 464 -21.21 -14.93 -18.74
N GLU A 465 -22.06 -15.85 -19.20
CA GLU A 465 -21.68 -17.24 -19.44
C GLU A 465 -20.66 -17.38 -20.56
N CYS A 466 -20.75 -16.54 -21.60
CA CYS A 466 -19.73 -16.48 -22.64
C CYS A 466 -18.38 -16.07 -22.05
N ARG A 467 -18.33 -15.00 -21.23
CA ARG A 467 -17.12 -14.58 -20.50
C ARG A 467 -16.53 -15.71 -19.67
N ARG A 468 -17.37 -16.37 -18.88
CA ARG A 468 -16.99 -17.55 -18.09
C ARG A 468 -16.38 -18.67 -18.95
N ASN A 469 -16.90 -18.87 -20.16
CA ASN A 469 -16.51 -19.95 -21.06
C ASN A 469 -15.41 -19.60 -22.06
N ALA A 470 -14.89 -18.37 -22.01
CA ALA A 470 -13.89 -17.89 -22.94
C ALA A 470 -12.65 -18.81 -23.02
N VAL A 471 -12.10 -18.92 -24.23
CA VAL A 471 -10.92 -19.76 -24.50
C VAL A 471 -9.67 -18.91 -24.34
N VAL A 472 -8.76 -19.34 -23.47
CA VAL A 472 -7.43 -18.73 -23.37
C VAL A 472 -6.47 -19.51 -24.26
N SER A 473 -5.88 -18.82 -25.23
CA SER A 473 -4.92 -19.42 -26.16
C SER A 473 -3.78 -18.46 -26.51
N LEU A 474 -2.79 -18.99 -27.24
CA LEU A 474 -1.70 -18.21 -27.79
C LEU A 474 -2.04 -17.86 -29.24
N PHE A 475 -2.30 -16.58 -29.50
CA PHE A 475 -2.69 -16.08 -30.81
C PHE A 475 -1.54 -15.32 -31.49
N GLU A 476 -1.44 -15.43 -32.80
CA GLU A 476 -0.59 -14.58 -33.62
C GLU A 476 -1.48 -13.64 -34.44
N LEU A 477 -1.29 -12.34 -34.27
CA LEU A 477 -2.00 -11.33 -35.05
C LEU A 477 -1.33 -11.17 -36.41
N SER A 478 -2.15 -11.16 -37.47
CA SER A 478 -1.72 -10.90 -38.83
C SER A 478 -1.06 -9.53 -38.97
N GLY A 479 -0.29 -9.36 -40.05
CA GLY A 479 0.43 -8.13 -40.38
C GLY A 479 -0.43 -6.86 -40.34
N ASP A 480 -1.72 -7.00 -40.67
CA ASP A 480 -2.74 -5.97 -40.71
C ASP A 480 -3.64 -5.93 -39.46
N GLY A 481 -3.44 -6.83 -38.49
CA GLY A 481 -4.19 -6.88 -37.24
C GLY A 481 -5.62 -7.42 -37.34
N HIS A 482 -6.10 -7.81 -38.52
CA HIS A 482 -7.48 -8.22 -38.76
C HIS A 482 -7.74 -9.73 -38.61
N THR A 483 -6.71 -10.53 -38.37
CA THR A 483 -6.85 -11.97 -38.19
C THR A 483 -5.95 -12.46 -37.06
N ALA A 484 -6.52 -13.26 -36.16
CA ALA A 484 -5.79 -13.95 -35.10
C ALA A 484 -5.70 -15.43 -35.46
N THR A 485 -4.47 -15.94 -35.54
CA THR A 485 -4.22 -17.37 -35.70
C THR A 485 -4.00 -17.97 -34.32
N ASP A 486 -4.86 -18.87 -33.87
CA ASP A 486 -4.59 -19.69 -32.70
C ASP A 486 -3.41 -20.62 -33.01
N LEU A 487 -2.30 -20.44 -32.32
CA LEU A 487 -1.08 -21.19 -32.56
C LEU A 487 -1.14 -22.62 -32.02
N LEU A 488 -2.06 -22.91 -31.09
CA LEU A 488 -2.23 -24.22 -30.47
C LEU A 488 -3.03 -25.18 -31.37
N ASP A 489 -4.08 -24.71 -32.03
CA ASP A 489 -4.92 -25.55 -32.90
C ASP A 489 -4.91 -25.19 -34.39
N GLY A 490 -4.31 -24.04 -34.75
CA GLY A 490 -4.13 -23.58 -36.12
C GLY A 490 -5.35 -22.90 -36.74
N ARG A 491 -6.40 -22.60 -35.96
CA ARG A 491 -7.59 -21.91 -36.46
C ARG A 491 -7.36 -20.42 -36.62
N ASN A 492 -8.03 -19.83 -37.60
CA ASN A 492 -8.00 -18.39 -37.87
C ASN A 492 -9.35 -17.79 -37.50
N PHE A 493 -9.29 -16.63 -36.85
CA PHE A 493 -10.47 -15.88 -36.45
C PHE A 493 -10.37 -14.46 -36.97
N PRO A 494 -11.48 -13.87 -37.46
CA PRO A 494 -11.52 -12.44 -37.71
C PRO A 494 -11.33 -11.70 -36.38
N VAL A 495 -10.52 -10.65 -36.42
CA VAL A 495 -10.17 -9.84 -35.25
C VAL A 495 -10.74 -8.45 -35.47
N GLU A 496 -11.80 -8.15 -34.73
CA GLU A 496 -12.36 -6.81 -34.56
C GLU A 496 -12.00 -6.30 -33.16
N ILE A 497 -10.72 -6.39 -32.83
CA ILE A 497 -10.25 -5.91 -31.54
C ILE A 497 -10.25 -4.39 -31.56
N ASP A 498 -11.01 -3.81 -30.64
CA ASP A 498 -10.90 -2.44 -30.15
C ASP A 498 -9.61 -2.27 -29.31
N LEU A 499 -8.47 -2.56 -29.94
CA LEU A 499 -7.19 -2.05 -29.51
C LEU A 499 -6.92 -0.97 -30.54
N ASP A 500 -7.08 0.29 -30.16
CA ASP A 500 -6.45 1.41 -30.85
C ASP A 500 -4.93 1.16 -31.11
N ASP A 501 -4.36 0.13 -30.47
CA ASP A 501 -3.00 -0.39 -30.57
C ASP A 501 -2.83 -1.71 -31.36
N ALA A 502 -3.82 -2.26 -32.07
CA ALA A 502 -3.68 -3.54 -32.80
C ALA A 502 -2.48 -3.55 -33.77
N GLY A 503 -2.17 -2.40 -34.37
CA GLY A 503 -0.98 -2.21 -35.21
C GLY A 503 0.36 -2.35 -34.45
N ARG A 504 0.39 -2.11 -33.14
CA ARG A 504 1.60 -2.25 -32.29
C ARG A 504 1.97 -3.69 -32.00
N PHE A 505 1.00 -4.62 -32.09
CA PHE A 505 1.21 -6.04 -31.75
C PHE A 505 1.15 -6.98 -32.96
N SER A 506 1.06 -6.42 -34.16
CA SER A 506 1.13 -7.16 -35.42
C SER A 506 2.42 -8.01 -35.52
N GLY A 507 2.29 -9.29 -35.87
CA GLY A 507 3.40 -10.24 -35.95
C GLY A 507 3.94 -10.74 -34.61
N HIS A 508 3.29 -10.40 -33.50
CA HIS A 508 3.61 -10.93 -32.17
C HIS A 508 2.71 -12.11 -31.80
N SER A 509 3.25 -13.01 -30.99
CA SER A 509 2.46 -14.01 -30.28
C SER A 509 1.96 -13.41 -28.97
N LEU A 510 0.64 -13.42 -28.77
CA LEU A 510 -0.03 -12.84 -27.62
C LEU A 510 -0.83 -13.93 -26.91
N LEU A 511 -0.73 -13.97 -25.60
CA LEU A 511 -1.66 -14.75 -24.79
C LEU A 511 -2.97 -13.96 -24.71
N MET A 512 -4.00 -14.43 -25.40
CA MET A 512 -5.28 -13.74 -25.51
C MET A 512 -6.42 -14.66 -25.08
N ARG A 513 -7.50 -14.01 -24.72
CA ARG A 513 -8.79 -14.61 -24.43
C ARG A 513 -9.69 -14.37 -25.63
N HIS A 514 -10.31 -15.43 -26.10
CA HIS A 514 -11.28 -15.43 -27.19
C HIS A 514 -12.67 -15.69 -26.60
N TYR A 515 -13.58 -14.76 -26.84
CA TYR A 515 -14.99 -14.84 -26.46
C TYR A 515 -15.82 -15.10 -27.72
N GLU A 516 -16.77 -16.02 -27.62
CA GLU A 516 -17.69 -16.39 -28.71
C GLU A 516 -19.12 -16.04 -28.30
N LEU A 517 -19.60 -14.89 -28.80
CA LEU A 517 -20.88 -14.27 -28.48
C LEU A 517 -21.84 -14.42 -29.67
N GLY A 518 -22.43 -15.60 -29.83
CA GLY A 518 -23.16 -15.92 -31.06
C GLY A 518 -22.18 -16.00 -32.25
N ASP A 519 -22.41 -15.22 -33.29
CA ASP A 519 -21.51 -15.12 -34.45
C ASP A 519 -20.39 -14.08 -34.25
N TYR A 520 -20.41 -13.34 -33.14
CA TYR A 520 -19.41 -12.31 -32.84
C TYR A 520 -18.22 -12.88 -32.07
N HIS A 521 -17.01 -12.50 -32.49
CA HIS A 521 -15.75 -12.92 -31.89
C HIS A 521 -15.05 -11.73 -31.24
N ALA A 522 -15.09 -11.66 -29.92
CA ALA A 522 -14.32 -10.66 -29.18
C ALA A 522 -13.00 -11.26 -28.69
N PHE A 523 -11.97 -10.43 -28.60
CA PHE A 523 -10.71 -10.82 -28.00
C PHE A 523 -10.26 -9.80 -26.97
N SER A 524 -9.64 -10.28 -25.90
CA SER A 524 -8.92 -9.43 -24.95
C SER A 524 -7.57 -10.04 -24.64
N MET A 525 -6.63 -9.21 -24.20
CA MET A 525 -5.39 -9.73 -23.63
C MET A 525 -5.70 -10.61 -22.41
N ALA A 526 -5.02 -11.75 -22.30
CA ALA A 526 -5.08 -12.65 -21.13
C ALA A 526 -3.79 -12.59 -20.28
N GLY A 527 -2.88 -11.69 -20.66
CA GLY A 527 -1.62 -11.44 -19.97
C GLY A 527 -0.89 -10.23 -20.53
N PHE A 528 0.28 -9.93 -19.98
CA PHE A 528 1.12 -8.87 -20.52
C PHE A 528 1.56 -9.22 -21.96
N PRO A 529 1.46 -8.26 -22.90
CA PRO A 529 2.13 -8.42 -24.18
C PRO A 529 3.63 -8.36 -23.90
N SER A 530 4.36 -9.47 -24.00
CA SER A 530 5.82 -9.38 -24.03
C SER A 530 6.21 -8.83 -25.40
N ILE A 531 6.22 -7.51 -25.52
CA ILE A 531 6.35 -6.74 -26.76
C ILE A 531 7.67 -7.06 -27.52
N ALA A 532 8.57 -7.85 -26.94
CA ALA A 532 9.90 -8.15 -27.46
C ALA A 532 10.25 -9.63 -27.73
N GLU A 533 9.35 -10.61 -27.51
CA GLU A 533 9.73 -12.04 -27.58
C GLU A 533 9.22 -12.78 -28.82
N ARG A 534 10.06 -13.67 -29.36
CA ARG A 534 9.71 -14.56 -30.48
C ARG A 534 8.82 -15.71 -30.00
N ARG A 535 7.97 -16.23 -30.88
CA ARG A 535 7.00 -17.34 -30.66
C ARG A 535 7.55 -18.52 -29.84
N GLU A 536 8.79 -18.95 -30.11
CA GLU A 536 9.44 -20.07 -29.42
C GLU A 536 9.72 -19.77 -27.93
N ASP A 537 10.08 -18.53 -27.60
CA ASP A 537 10.52 -18.13 -26.25
C ASP A 537 9.34 -18.05 -25.28
N GLN A 538 8.22 -17.47 -25.73
CA GLN A 538 6.97 -17.46 -24.97
C GLN A 538 6.43 -18.87 -24.72
N ARG A 539 6.38 -19.72 -25.76
CA ARG A 539 5.92 -21.11 -25.62
C ARG A 539 6.78 -21.89 -24.62
N SER A 540 8.10 -21.75 -24.70
CA SER A 540 9.04 -22.39 -23.79
C SER A 540 8.85 -21.93 -22.34
N ARG A 541 8.64 -20.63 -22.12
CA ARG A 541 8.37 -20.06 -20.79
C ARG A 541 7.05 -20.53 -20.20
N ILE A 542 5.97 -20.47 -20.97
CA ILE A 542 4.65 -20.98 -20.55
C ILE A 542 4.76 -22.46 -20.23
N ALA A 543 5.40 -23.25 -21.10
CA ALA A 543 5.57 -24.69 -20.86
C ALA A 543 6.40 -24.99 -19.60
N LYS A 544 7.47 -24.20 -19.36
CA LYS A 544 8.30 -24.30 -18.17
C LYS A 544 7.53 -23.93 -16.90
N ALA A 545 6.71 -22.88 -16.95
CA ALA A 545 5.88 -22.44 -15.83
C ALA A 545 4.78 -23.45 -15.50
N LEU A 546 4.16 -24.04 -16.52
CA LEU A 546 3.09 -25.02 -16.37
C LEU A 546 3.60 -26.45 -16.13
N GLY A 547 4.90 -26.70 -16.33
CA GLY A 547 5.51 -28.02 -16.24
C GLY A 547 5.04 -29.00 -17.33
N ALA A 548 4.42 -28.51 -18.40
CA ALA A 548 3.83 -29.30 -19.47
C ALA A 548 3.65 -28.46 -20.76
N SER A 549 3.43 -29.11 -21.90
CA SER A 549 3.11 -28.41 -23.15
C SER A 549 1.77 -27.66 -23.05
N PRO A 550 1.68 -26.42 -23.55
CA PRO A 550 0.45 -25.64 -23.48
C PRO A 550 -0.69 -26.29 -24.29
N SER A 551 -1.88 -26.32 -23.70
CA SER A 551 -3.16 -26.69 -24.31
C SER A 551 -4.26 -25.76 -23.77
N HIS A 552 -5.39 -25.65 -24.48
CA HIS A 552 -6.50 -24.79 -24.04
C HIS A 552 -6.98 -25.13 -22.62
N GLU A 553 -7.20 -26.42 -22.34
CA GLU A 553 -7.67 -26.90 -21.03
C GLU A 553 -6.64 -26.65 -19.91
N LEU A 554 -5.35 -26.80 -20.21
CA LEU A 554 -4.27 -26.54 -19.25
C LEU A 554 -4.14 -25.04 -18.96
N LEU A 555 -4.20 -24.18 -19.98
CA LEU A 555 -4.10 -22.72 -19.80
C LEU A 555 -5.25 -22.19 -18.95
N ARG A 556 -6.48 -22.65 -19.20
CA ARG A 556 -7.67 -22.25 -18.43
C ARG A 556 -7.63 -22.78 -16.99
N SER A 557 -7.38 -24.09 -16.81
CA SER A 557 -7.30 -24.70 -15.47
C SER A 557 -6.13 -24.19 -14.63
N LYS A 558 -5.18 -23.49 -15.25
CA LYS A 558 -4.01 -22.87 -14.62
C LYS A 558 -4.06 -21.34 -14.69
N GLY A 559 -5.24 -20.71 -14.70
CA GLY A 559 -5.38 -19.25 -14.60
C GLY A 559 -4.53 -18.63 -13.48
N ALA A 560 -4.45 -19.29 -12.31
CA ALA A 560 -3.54 -18.92 -11.21
C ALA A 560 -2.04 -18.97 -11.58
N ALA A 561 -1.63 -19.89 -12.46
CA ALA A 561 -0.26 -19.96 -12.98
C ALA A 561 0.01 -18.92 -14.07
N LEU A 562 -1.02 -18.45 -14.80
CA LEU A 562 -0.89 -17.27 -15.67
C LEU A 562 -0.57 -16.03 -14.82
N GLY A 563 -1.23 -15.86 -13.66
CA GLY A 563 -0.86 -14.83 -12.68
C GLY A 563 0.59 -14.96 -12.17
N ALA A 564 1.12 -16.19 -12.04
CA ALA A 564 2.53 -16.40 -11.70
C ALA A 564 3.49 -16.02 -12.85
N ILE A 565 3.07 -16.17 -14.11
CA ILE A 565 3.81 -15.66 -15.27
C ILE A 565 3.84 -14.13 -15.26
N TRP A 566 2.75 -13.47 -14.85
CA TRP A 566 2.71 -12.02 -14.71
C TRP A 566 3.76 -11.50 -13.72
N LEU A 567 3.86 -12.11 -12.54
CA LEU A 567 4.86 -11.78 -11.52
C LEU A 567 6.30 -11.85 -12.04
N GLN A 568 6.60 -12.85 -12.87
CA GLN A 568 7.94 -13.01 -13.45
C GLN A 568 8.27 -11.95 -14.50
N SER A 569 7.25 -11.31 -15.07
CA SER A 569 7.39 -10.24 -16.07
C SER A 569 7.48 -8.85 -15.44
N VAL A 570 7.08 -8.65 -14.17
CA VAL A 570 7.13 -7.34 -13.49
C VAL A 570 8.56 -6.75 -13.42
N PRO A 571 9.62 -7.49 -13.03
CA PRO A 571 10.98 -6.93 -13.00
C PRO A 571 11.51 -6.53 -14.38
N GLN A 572 11.07 -7.24 -15.42
CA GLN A 572 11.40 -6.91 -16.82
C GLN A 572 10.69 -5.61 -17.24
N LEU A 573 9.51 -5.35 -16.67
CA LEU A 573 8.73 -4.14 -16.84
C LEU A 573 9.40 -2.92 -16.23
N GLU A 574 9.83 -3.04 -14.98
CA GLU A 574 10.54 -1.98 -14.26
C GLU A 574 11.81 -1.59 -15.01
N ALA A 575 12.57 -2.59 -15.45
CA ALA A 575 13.78 -2.38 -16.24
C ALA A 575 13.51 -1.76 -17.62
N ALA A 576 12.35 -2.01 -18.23
CA ALA A 576 11.98 -1.41 -19.51
C ALA A 576 11.57 0.06 -19.35
N LEU A 577 10.81 0.38 -18.30
CA LEU A 577 10.37 1.76 -18.02
C LEU A 577 11.52 2.65 -17.56
N GLN A 578 12.50 2.11 -16.82
CA GLN A 578 13.76 2.79 -16.49
C GLN A 578 14.62 3.13 -17.72
N ARG A 579 14.35 2.54 -18.90
CA ARG A 579 15.04 2.88 -20.16
C ARG A 579 14.30 3.91 -20.99
N ILE A 580 13.03 4.16 -20.67
CA ILE A 580 12.16 5.11 -21.39
C ILE A 580 12.16 6.47 -20.68
N LYS A 581 12.37 6.48 -19.35
CA LYS A 581 12.80 7.66 -18.60
C LYS A 581 14.30 7.90 -18.81
#